data_AF-A0A482WK46-F1
#
_entry.id   AF-A0A482WK46-F1
#
_cell.length_a   1.000
_cell.length_b   1.000
_cell.length_c   1.000
_cell.angle_alpha   90.00
_cell.angle_beta   90.00
_cell.angle_gamma   90.00
#
_symmetry.space_group_name_H-M   'P 1'
#
loop_
_entity.id
_entity.type
_entity.pdbx_description
1 polymer ?
#
loop_
_entity_poly.entity_id
_entity_poly.type
_entity_poly.pdbx_seq_one_letter_code
_entity_poly.pdbx_strand_id
1 'polypeptide(L)' 'MGLRPNSAIHSTHIDIHENLGFPIGGVTRVQMNIRVSNPTWFATLRQLDDGIYLPICWLQC' A
#
# COMPACT_ATOMS: atom_id res chain seq x y z
N MET A 1 -7.26 -8.19 -11.05
CA MET A 1 -8.63 -7.86 -10.61
C MET A 1 -8.71 -8.02 -9.10
N GLY A 2 -9.29 -7.06 -8.37
CA GLY A 2 -9.45 -7.14 -6.90
C GLY A 2 -9.21 -5.81 -6.17
N LEU A 3 -8.19 -5.05 -6.60
CA LEU A 3 -7.92 -3.71 -6.06
C LEU A 3 -8.89 -2.68 -6.66
N ARG A 4 -9.46 -1.83 -5.79
CA ARG A 4 -10.30 -0.68 -6.16
C ARG A 4 -9.77 0.58 -5.47
N PRO A 5 -8.70 1.20 -5.99
CA PRO A 5 -8.15 2.40 -5.37
C PRO A 5 -9.18 3.54 -5.39
N ASN A 6 -9.38 4.18 -4.25
CA ASN A 6 -10.25 5.33 -4.09
C ASN A 6 -9.53 6.37 -3.22
N SER A 7 -9.31 7.57 -3.77
CA SER A 7 -8.58 8.64 -3.10
C SER A 7 -9.27 9.11 -1.81
N ALA A 8 -10.60 9.01 -1.71
CA ALA A 8 -11.34 9.41 -0.51
C ALA A 8 -11.01 8.55 0.72
N ILE A 9 -10.57 7.30 0.52
CA ILE A 9 -10.32 6.34 1.61
C ILE A 9 -8.89 5.81 1.66
N HIS A 10 -8.07 6.02 0.62
CA HIS A 10 -6.69 5.52 0.55
C HIS A 10 -5.62 6.62 0.48
N SER A 11 -6.00 7.90 0.52
CA SER A 11 -5.02 8.99 0.57
C SER A 11 -4.44 9.17 1.97
N THR A 12 -3.15 9.50 2.04
CA THR A 12 -2.49 9.99 3.25
C THR A 12 -2.50 11.50 3.22
N HIS A 13 -2.87 12.13 4.33
CA HIS A 13 -2.89 13.59 4.46
C HIS A 13 -2.47 14.00 5.87
N ILE A 14 -1.96 15.23 5.95
CA ILE A 14 -1.57 15.89 7.19
C ILE A 14 -2.22 17.26 7.15
N ASP A 15 -2.99 17.58 8.18
CA ASP A 15 -3.57 18.90 8.36
C ASP A 15 -2.54 19.77 9.08
N ILE A 16 -2.24 20.93 8.50
CA ILE A 16 -1.19 21.83 8.99
C ILE A 16 -1.82 23.14 9.45
N HIS A 17 -1.40 23.64 10.62
CA HIS A 17 -1.80 24.97 11.08
C HIS A 17 -1.25 26.05 10.14
N GLU A 18 -2.13 26.81 9.49
CA GLU A 18 -1.79 27.74 8.39
C GLU A 18 -0.63 28.69 8.72
N ASN A 19 -0.61 29.28 9.91
CA ASN A 19 0.36 30.31 10.28
C ASN A 19 1.61 29.78 10.99
N LEU A 20 1.55 28.58 11.55
CA LEU A 20 2.56 28.07 12.48
C LEU A 20 3.25 26.80 11.96
N GLY A 21 2.70 26.16 10.94
CA GLY A 21 3.33 25.06 10.22
C GLY A 21 3.39 23.73 10.96
N PHE A 22 2.85 23.65 12.18
CA PHE A 22 2.78 22.38 12.92
C PHE A 22 1.56 21.54 12.51
N PRO A 23 1.65 20.20 12.57
CA PRO A 23 0.53 19.33 12.27
C PRO A 23 -0.55 19.43 13.35
N ILE A 24 -1.80 19.62 12.92
CA ILE A 24 -2.99 19.67 13.78
C ILE A 24 -3.84 18.40 13.69
N GLY A 25 -3.57 17.58 12.67
CA GLY A 25 -4.30 16.34 12.41
C GLY A 25 -3.75 15.64 11.17
N GLY A 26 -4.38 14.55 10.80
CA GLY A 26 -4.04 13.80 9.60
C GLY A 26 -4.42 12.33 9.72
N VAL A 27 -4.28 11.62 8.61
CA VAL A 27 -4.42 10.17 8.57
C VAL A 27 -3.31 9.59 7.73
N THR A 28 -2.58 8.63 8.29
CA THR A 28 -1.54 7.89 7.58
C THR A 28 -2.08 6.56 7.12
N ARG A 29 -2.00 6.30 5.80
CA ARG A 29 -2.42 5.04 5.19
C ARG A 29 -1.27 4.42 4.41
N VAL A 30 -0.96 3.17 4.72
CA VAL A 30 0.17 2.45 4.10
C VAL A 30 -0.28 1.04 3.71
N GLN A 31 0.13 0.57 2.53
CA GLN A 31 -0.10 -0.80 2.07
C GLN A 31 1.19 -1.60 2.08
N MET A 32 1.14 -2.81 2.65
CA MET A 32 2.24 -3.77 2.63
C MET A 32 2.04 -4.79 1.52
N ASN A 33 3.08 -4.98 0.71
CA ASN A 33 3.11 -5.91 -0.41
C ASN A 33 4.32 -6.85 -0.30
N ILE A 34 4.22 -8.07 -0.83
CA ILE A 34 5.35 -8.96 -1.08
C ILE A 34 5.61 -9.02 -2.58
N ARG A 35 6.88 -8.96 -2.98
CA ARG A 35 7.31 -9.18 -4.36
C ARG A 35 7.63 -10.66 -4.57
N VAL A 36 7.01 -11.29 -5.56
CA VAL A 36 7.39 -12.64 -6.01
C VAL A 36 8.68 -12.54 -6.82
N SER A 37 9.65 -13.42 -6.54
CA SER A 37 10.93 -13.48 -7.27
C SER A 37 11.26 -14.93 -7.60
N ASN A 38 11.71 -15.22 -8.82
CA ASN A 38 12.08 -16.58 -9.29
C ASN A 38 10.98 -17.65 -9.07
N PRO A 39 9.72 -17.42 -9.49
CA PRO A 39 8.59 -18.32 -9.22
C PRO A 39 8.75 -19.72 -9.85
N THR A 40 9.55 -19.85 -10.91
CA THR A 40 9.77 -21.12 -11.62
C THR A 40 10.49 -22.18 -10.78
N TRP A 41 11.22 -21.77 -9.73
CA TRP A 41 11.93 -22.68 -8.83
C TRP A 41 11.01 -23.37 -7.82
N PHE A 42 9.84 -22.79 -7.55
CA PHE A 42 8.86 -23.34 -6.61
C PHE A 42 7.58 -23.71 -7.37
N ALA A 43 7.26 -25.01 -7.43
CA ALA A 43 6.10 -25.51 -8.17
C ALA A 43 4.78 -24.82 -7.76
N THR A 44 4.66 -24.43 -6.49
CA THR A 44 3.50 -23.70 -5.92
C THR A 44 3.39 -22.25 -6.40
N LEU A 45 4.50 -21.61 -6.77
CA LEU A 45 4.54 -20.21 -7.22
C LEU A 45 4.64 -20.08 -8.73
N ARG A 46 4.84 -21.18 -9.46
CA ARG A 46 5.05 -21.20 -10.92
C ARG A 46 3.93 -20.56 -11.74
N GLN A 47 2.72 -20.44 -11.18
CA GLN A 47 1.56 -19.79 -11.81
C GLN A 47 1.57 -18.26 -11.67
N LEU A 48 2.45 -17.71 -10.82
CA LEU A 48 2.57 -16.29 -10.57
C LEU A 48 3.67 -15.69 -11.44
N ASP A 49 3.41 -14.49 -11.95
CA ASP A 49 4.40 -13.76 -12.75
C ASP A 49 5.59 -13.34 -11.90
N ASP A 50 6.79 -13.48 -12.45
CA ASP A 50 8.01 -13.01 -11.78
C ASP A 50 7.97 -11.49 -11.65
N GLY A 51 8.26 -10.99 -10.44
CA GLY A 51 8.19 -9.57 -10.13
C GLY A 51 6.80 -9.02 -9.81
N ILE A 52 5.74 -9.84 -9.77
CA ILE A 52 4.42 -9.39 -9.31
C ILE A 52 4.46 -8.98 -7.84
N TYR A 53 3.74 -7.90 -7.50
CA TYR A 53 3.52 -7.47 -6.12
C TYR A 53 2.17 -7.97 -5.64
N LEU A 54 2.19 -8.81 -4.59
CA LEU A 54 0.99 -9.33 -3.94
C LEU A 54 0.67 -8.48 -2.71
N PRO A 55 -0.51 -7.83 -2.65
CA PRO A 55 -0.92 -7.08 -1.48
C PRO A 55 -1.24 -8.03 -0.33
N ILE A 56 -0.71 -7.74 0.86
CA ILE A 56 -0.98 -8.50 2.09
C ILE A 56 -2.10 -7.82 2.87
N CYS A 57 -1.87 -6.56 3.23
CA CYS A 57 -2.80 -5.73 3.99
C CYS A 57 -2.47 -4.25 3.83
N TRP A 58 -3.36 -3.40 4.33
CA TRP A 58 -3.12 -1.98 4.50
C TRP A 58 -3.54 -1.56 5.91
N LEU A 59 -2.93 -0.50 6.40
CA LEU A 59 -3.10 -0.01 7.76
C LEU A 59 -3.45 1.48 7.72
N GLN A 60 -4.23 1.91 8.71
CA GLN A 60 -4.56 3.30 8.96
C GLN A 60 -4.14 3.67 10.39
N CYS A 61 -3.35 4.74 10.51
CA CYS A 61 -2.89 5.33 11.77
C CYS A 61 -3.30 6.79 11.86
#